data_AF-A0A969S678-F1
#
_entry.id   AF-A0A969S678-F1
#
_cell.length_a   1.000
_cell.length_b   1.000
_cell.length_c   1.000
_cell.angle_alpha   90.00
_cell.angle_beta   90.00
_cell.angle_gamma   90.00
#
_symmetry.space_group_name_H-M   'P 1'
#
loop_
_entity.id
_entity.type
_entity.pdbx_description
1 polymer ?
#
loop_
_entity_poly.entity_id
_entity_poly.type
_entity_poly.pdbx_seq_one_letter_code
_entity_poly.pdbx_strand_id
1 'polypeptide(L)' 'MAETGGELPVSVLADEILNPGVGQVRALITVAGNPVLSTPNGRKLDQALSQLDFMLSIDIYLNETTRHADLILPPTSALI' A
#
# COMPACT_ATOMS: atom_id res chain seq x y z
N MET A 1 15.50 9.71 -5.33
CA MET A 1 14.76 9.60 -4.06
C MET A 1 15.56 8.71 -3.12
N ALA A 2 15.49 8.95 -1.81
CA ALA A 2 16.11 8.05 -0.84
C ALA A 2 15.21 6.80 -0.70
N GLU A 3 15.58 5.73 -1.40
CA GLU A 3 15.00 4.41 -1.21
C GLU A 3 15.73 3.69 -0.08
N THR A 4 15.03 2.88 0.70
CA THR A 4 15.64 1.99 1.69
C THR A 4 15.20 0.58 1.36
N GLY A 5 16.15 -0.32 1.06
CA GLY A 5 15.81 -1.70 0.68
C GLY A 5 15.01 -1.83 -0.63
N GLY A 6 15.02 -0.81 -1.51
CA GLY A 6 14.21 -0.77 -2.73
C GLY A 6 12.78 -0.26 -2.52
N GLU A 7 12.42 0.12 -1.29
CA GLU A 7 11.12 0.72 -0.98
C GLU A 7 11.19 2.25 -1.09
N LEU A 8 10.21 2.83 -1.79
CA LEU A 8 10.04 4.28 -1.87
C LEU A 8 9.38 4.80 -0.58
N PRO A 9 9.67 6.05 -0.19
CA PRO A 9 9.07 6.63 1.01
C PRO A 9 7.54 6.62 0.94
N VAL A 10 6.89 6.03 1.95
CA VAL A 10 5.43 5.94 1.99
C VAL A 10 4.75 7.32 2.03
N SER A 11 5.45 8.35 2.49
CA SER A 11 4.95 9.74 2.53
C SER A 11 4.65 10.33 1.16
N VAL A 12 5.26 9.81 0.09
CA VAL A 12 5.01 10.23 -1.30
C VAL A 12 4.19 9.20 -2.08
N LEU A 13 3.82 8.07 -1.48
CA LEU A 13 3.18 6.95 -2.18
C LEU A 13 1.89 7.36 -2.89
N ALA A 14 1.08 8.22 -2.27
CA ALA A 14 -0.15 8.70 -2.91
C ALA A 14 0.13 9.51 -4.20
N ASP A 15 1.22 10.29 -4.21
CA ASP A 15 1.63 11.04 -5.40
C ASP A 15 2.20 10.10 -6.48
N GLU A 16 2.98 9.09 -6.10
CA GLU A 16 3.52 8.10 -7.03
C GLU A 16 2.43 7.26 -7.72
N ILE A 17 1.30 7.05 -7.05
CA ILE A 17 0.14 6.36 -7.63
C ILE A 17 -0.64 7.30 -8.57
N LEU A 18 -0.90 8.54 -8.12
CA LEU A 18 -1.80 9.46 -8.82
C LEU A 18 -1.15 10.18 -10.01
N ASN A 19 0.17 10.29 -10.06
CA ASN A 19 0.88 11.02 -11.12
C ASN A 19 1.18 10.11 -12.33
N PRO A 20 0.54 10.34 -13.49
CA PRO A 20 0.79 9.53 -14.68
C PRO A 20 2.18 9.80 -15.26
N GLY A 21 2.86 8.75 -15.71
CA GLY A 21 4.15 8.88 -16.37
C GLY A 21 5.04 7.66 -16.22
N VAL A 22 6.29 7.81 -16.66
CA VAL A 22 7.31 6.78 -16.46
C VAL A 22 7.56 6.64 -14.96
N GLY A 23 7.37 5.43 -14.44
CA GLY A 23 7.56 5.12 -13.01
C GLY A 23 6.30 5.20 -12.15
N GLN A 24 5.13 5.50 -12.73
CA GLN A 24 3.87 5.50 -11.98
C GLN A 24 3.63 4.16 -11.27
N VAL A 25 3.28 4.23 -9.99
CA VAL A 25 2.94 3.06 -9.19
C VAL A 25 1.52 2.62 -9.55
N ARG A 26 1.43 1.44 -10.18
CA ARG A 26 0.17 0.84 -10.62
C ARG A 26 -0.26 -0.36 -9.78
N ALA A 27 0.67 -0.91 -9.01
CA ALA A 27 0.42 -2.03 -8.12
C ALA A 27 1.13 -1.87 -6.79
N LEU A 28 0.53 -2.39 -5.72
CA LEU A 28 1.07 -2.34 -4.36
C LEU A 28 0.95 -3.69 -3.65
N ILE A 29 2.02 -4.08 -2.95
CA ILE A 29 2.01 -5.19 -2.00
C ILE A 29 2.18 -4.60 -0.60
N THR A 30 1.27 -4.96 0.31
CA THR A 30 1.36 -4.58 1.73
C THR A 30 1.56 -5.82 2.59
N VAL A 31 2.44 -5.75 3.58
CA VAL A 31 2.71 -6.84 4.53
C VAL A 31 2.54 -6.30 5.94
N ALA A 32 1.52 -6.80 6.65
CA ALA A 32 1.15 -6.40 8.02
C ALA A 32 1.08 -4.86 8.22
N GLY A 33 0.62 -4.13 7.21
CA GLY A 33 0.70 -2.67 7.15
C GLY A 33 -0.66 -2.00 6.99
N ASN A 34 -0.85 -0.88 7.69
CA ASN A 34 -2.02 -0.01 7.51
C ASN A 34 -1.60 1.46 7.26
N PRO A 35 -0.97 1.75 6.10
CA PRO A 35 -0.48 3.08 5.78
C PRO A 35 -1.58 4.15 5.72
N VAL A 36 -2.84 3.79 5.40
CA VAL A 36 -3.96 4.75 5.47
C VAL A 36 -4.09 5.40 6.86
N LEU A 37 -3.81 4.66 7.94
CA LEU A 37 -3.82 5.21 9.29
C LEU A 37 -2.44 5.64 9.82
N SER A 38 -1.35 5.03 9.35
CA SER A 38 -0.01 5.26 9.89
C SER A 38 0.82 6.32 9.16
N THR A 39 0.35 6.85 8.02
CA THR A 39 1.08 7.85 7.25
C THR A 39 0.42 9.23 7.27
N PRO A 40 1.21 10.32 7.13
CA PRO A 40 0.65 11.64 6.85
C PRO A 40 -0.26 11.61 5.62
N ASN A 41 -1.32 12.41 5.62
CA ASN A 41 -2.30 12.50 4.53
C ASN A 41 -3.00 11.18 4.16
N GLY A 42 -3.33 10.33 5.15
CA GLY A 42 -4.05 9.08 4.97
C GLY A 42 -5.30 9.15 4.07
N ARG A 43 -6.06 10.26 4.09
CA ARG A 43 -7.20 10.46 3.18
C ARG A 43 -6.81 10.50 1.70
N LYS A 44 -5.69 11.15 1.37
CA LYS A 44 -5.18 11.20 -0.01
C LYS A 44 -4.68 9.83 -0.42
N LEU A 45 -4.02 9.11 0.49
CA LEU A 45 -3.58 7.75 0.23
C LEU A 45 -4.75 6.80 0.02
N ASP A 46 -5.79 6.85 0.86
CA ASP A 46 -7.02 6.07 0.72
C ASP A 46 -7.66 6.24 -0.67
N GLN A 47 -7.73 7.47 -1.17
CA GLN A 47 -8.19 7.75 -2.53
C GLN A 47 -7.25 7.21 -3.60
N ALA A 48 -5.94 7.36 -3.41
CA ALA A 48 -4.94 6.88 -4.36
C ALA A 48 -4.95 5.35 -4.48
N LEU A 49 -5.09 4.62 -3.38
CA LEU A 49 -5.16 3.16 -3.37
C LEU A 49 -6.30 2.64 -4.25
N SER A 50 -7.43 3.35 -4.32
CA SER A 50 -8.56 2.99 -5.21
C SER A 50 -8.28 3.13 -6.70
N GLN A 51 -7.16 3.75 -7.08
CA GLN A 51 -6.72 3.96 -8.47
C GLN A 51 -5.66 2.94 -8.91
N LEU A 52 -5.21 2.06 -8.01
CA LEU A 52 -4.31 0.97 -8.37
C LEU A 52 -5.02 -0.02 -9.31
N ASP A 53 -4.27 -0.58 -10.25
CA ASP A 53 -4.77 -1.68 -11.07
C ASP A 53 -4.73 -3.02 -10.33
N PHE A 54 -3.86 -3.13 -9.32
CA PHE A 54 -3.74 -4.32 -8.51
C PHE A 54 -3.18 -4.04 -7.13
N MET A 55 -3.79 -4.62 -6.10
CA MET A 55 -3.28 -4.56 -4.74
C MET A 55 -3.38 -5.92 -4.03
N LEU A 56 -2.26 -6.35 -3.47
CA LEU A 56 -2.16 -7.53 -2.62
C LEU A 56 -1.89 -7.10 -1.18
N SER A 57 -2.64 -7.66 -0.24
CA SER A 57 -2.39 -7.48 1.19
C SER A 57 -2.12 -8.82 1.87
N ILE A 58 -1.02 -8.87 2.62
CA ILE A 58 -0.69 -10.00 3.49
C ILE A 58 -0.92 -9.53 4.93
N ASP A 59 -2.08 -9.84 5.49
CA ASP A 59 -2.50 -9.31 6.79
C ASP A 59 -3.34 -10.33 7.57
N ILE A 60 -3.25 -10.26 8.89
CA ILE A 60 -4.09 -11.04 9.82
C ILE A 60 -5.45 -10.37 10.06
N TYR A 61 -5.56 -9.07 9.78
CA TYR A 61 -6.77 -8.29 9.99
C TYR A 61 -7.22 -7.57 8.71
N LEU A 62 -8.54 -7.42 8.57
CA LEU A 62 -9.11 -6.46 7.64
C LEU A 62 -9.03 -5.06 8.25
N ASN A 63 -8.47 -4.10 7.50
CA ASN A 63 -8.25 -2.72 7.94
C ASN A 63 -8.52 -1.71 6.81
N GLU A 64 -8.35 -0.41 7.11
CA GLU A 64 -8.62 0.68 6.17
C GLU A 64 -7.74 0.68 4.91
N THR A 65 -6.58 0.04 4.97
CA THR A 65 -5.74 -0.18 3.78
C THR A 65 -6.16 -1.44 3.04
N THR A 66 -6.35 -2.57 3.73
CA THR A 66 -6.66 -3.85 3.07
C THR A 66 -7.98 -3.85 2.33
N ARG A 67 -8.92 -2.94 2.67
CA ARG A 67 -10.19 -2.81 1.95
C ARG A 67 -10.05 -2.46 0.46
N HIS A 68 -8.89 -1.96 0.04
CA HIS A 68 -8.56 -1.66 -1.35
C HIS A 68 -7.88 -2.83 -2.07
N ALA A 69 -7.54 -3.91 -1.35
CA ALA A 69 -6.84 -5.04 -1.93
C ALA A 69 -7.75 -5.91 -2.78
N ASP A 70 -7.28 -6.29 -3.96
CA ASP A 70 -7.91 -7.31 -4.81
C ASP A 70 -7.75 -8.70 -4.21
N LEU A 71 -6.62 -8.95 -3.54
CA LEU A 71 -6.34 -10.20 -2.85
C LEU A 71 -5.82 -9.93 -1.44
N ILE A 72 -6.37 -10.69 -0.47
CA ILE A 72 -5.89 -10.68 0.91
C ILE A 72 -5.44 -12.10 1.23
N LEU A 73 -4.15 -12.28 1.52
CA LEU A 73 -3.56 -13.55 1.88
C LEU A 73 -3.29 -13.61 3.39
N PRO A 74 -3.61 -14.72 4.06
CA PRO A 74 -3.22 -14.90 5.45
C PRO A 74 -1.69 -15.03 5.55
N PRO A 75 -1.01 -14.32 6.46
CA PRO A 75 0.42 -14.51 6.68
C PRO A 75 0.70 -15.88 7.31
N THR A 76 1.91 -16.39 7.08
CA THR A 76 2.45 -17.47 7.91
C THR A 76 2.63 -16.94 9.33
N SER A 77 1.82 -17.41 10.27
CA SER A 77 1.89 -17.01 11.68
C SER A 77 3.25 -17.36 12.29
N ALA A 78 3.74 -16.56 13.24
CA ALA A 78 4.91 -16.92 14.07
C ALA A 78 4.62 -18.06 15.08
N LEU A 79 3.38 -18.56 15.13
CA LEU A 79 2.91 -19.62 16.04
C LEU A 79 2.89 -21.02 15.41
N ILE A 80 3.49 -21.20 14.22
CA ILE A 80 3.72 -22.53 13.62
C ILE A 80 5.19 -22.92 13.74
#